data_AF-A0A2M7E0H1-F1
#
_entry.id   AF-A0A2M7E0H1-F1
#
_cell.length_a   1.000
_cell.length_b   1.000
_cell.length_c   1.000
_cell.angle_alpha   90.00
_cell.angle_beta   90.00
_cell.angle_gamma   90.00
#
_symmetry.space_group_name_H-M   'P 1'
#
loop_
_entity.id
_entity.type
_entity.pdbx_description
1 polymer ?
#
loop_
_entity_poly.entity_id
_entity_poly.type
_entity_poly.pdbx_seq_one_letter_code
_entity_poly.pdbx_strand_id
1 'polypeptide(L)'
;MKKFNLLFVAIFFVINGISQNVTLEDAWLTYKFYPSSLDDIASMKDGESYTLLLPNNNIEKYSYKSGKKTSVLFSLSQLKDTDTKPTKIENYTFSDNENKILISSDKQ
;
A
#
# COMPACT_ATOMS: atom_id res chain seq x y z
N MET A 1 -8.85 -48.55 16.53
CA MET A 1 -10.09 -47.79 16.76
C MET A 1 -9.94 -46.69 17.82
N LYS A 2 -9.45 -46.96 19.05
CA LYS A 2 -9.28 -45.94 20.10
C LYS A 2 -8.39 -44.73 19.71
N LYS A 3 -7.29 -44.98 18.99
CA LYS A 3 -6.40 -43.91 18.48
C LYS A 3 -7.04 -43.02 17.40
N PHE A 4 -7.98 -43.57 16.63
CA PHE A 4 -8.71 -42.83 15.58
C PHE A 4 -9.82 -41.96 16.18
N ASN A 5 -10.49 -42.45 17.23
CA ASN A 5 -11.45 -41.65 18.01
C ASN A 5 -10.77 -40.50 18.76
N LEU A 6 -9.53 -40.70 19.25
CA LEU A 6 -8.76 -39.63 19.90
C LEU A 6 -8.37 -38.52 18.93
N LEU A 7 -8.04 -38.87 17.68
CA LEU A 7 -7.74 -37.91 16.62
C LEU A 7 -8.96 -37.07 16.23
N PHE A 8 -10.14 -37.70 16.15
CA PHE A 8 -11.40 -37.01 15.86
C PHE A 8 -11.78 -35.99 16.95
N VAL A 9 -11.57 -36.33 18.23
CA VAL A 9 -11.81 -35.40 19.36
C VAL A 9 -10.83 -34.23 19.31
N ALA A 10 -9.55 -34.47 19.01
CA ALA A 10 -8.56 -33.40 18.90
C ALA A 10 -8.89 -32.43 17.75
N ILE A 11 -9.34 -32.94 16.60
CA ILE A 11 -9.77 -32.10 15.46
C ILE A 11 -10.98 -31.23 15.87
N PHE A 12 -11.95 -31.78 16.60
CA PHE A 12 -13.15 -31.03 17.04
C PHE A 12 -12.84 -29.87 17.99
N PHE A 13 -11.82 -30.01 18.85
CA PHE A 13 -11.38 -28.91 19.72
C PHE A 13 -10.68 -27.78 18.96
N VAL A 14 -9.95 -28.09 17.89
CA VAL A 14 -9.24 -27.07 17.09
C VAL A 14 -10.21 -26.17 16.32
N ILE A 15 -11.31 -26.71 15.78
CA ILE A 15 -12.26 -25.93 14.97
C ILE A 15 -12.99 -24.85 15.78
N ASN A 16 -13.24 -25.09 17.08
CA ASN A 16 -13.95 -24.15 17.95
C ASN A 16 -13.05 -22.99 18.43
N GLY A 17 -11.73 -23.13 18.37
CA GLY A 17 -10.77 -22.11 18.83
C GLY A 17 -10.40 -21.03 17.80
N ILE A 18 -10.88 -21.14 16.56
CA ILE A 18 -10.47 -20.27 15.44
C ILE A 18 -11.47 -19.12 15.20
N SER A 19 -12.65 -19.15 15.83
CA SER A 19 -13.67 -18.11 15.67
C SER A 19 -13.33 -16.86 16.49
N GLN A 20 -13.30 -15.69 15.85
CA GLN A 20 -13.17 -14.39 16.51
C GLN A 20 -14.49 -13.61 16.40
N ASN A 21 -14.82 -12.82 17.42
CA ASN A 21 -15.94 -11.88 17.34
C ASN A 21 -15.57 -10.72 16.43
N VAL A 22 -16.44 -10.42 15.46
CA VAL A 22 -16.32 -9.29 14.53
C VAL A 22 -17.39 -8.27 14.90
N THR A 23 -16.99 -7.02 15.14
CA THR A 23 -17.92 -5.92 15.44
C THR A 23 -17.98 -4.90 14.31
N LEU A 24 -18.96 -4.01 14.37
CA LEU A 24 -19.09 -2.92 13.40
C LEU A 24 -17.93 -1.92 13.53
N GLU A 25 -17.46 -1.68 14.75
CA GLU A 25 -16.29 -0.86 15.05
C GLU A 25 -15.02 -1.47 14.48
N ASP A 26 -14.85 -2.80 14.56
CA ASP A 26 -13.72 -3.50 13.94
C ASP A 26 -13.69 -3.30 12.41
N ALA A 27 -14.87 -3.25 11.78
CA ALA A 27 -14.98 -3.07 10.33
C ALA A 27 -14.81 -1.59 9.89
N TRP A 28 -15.41 -0.63 10.61
CA TRP A 28 -15.57 0.74 10.13
C TRP A 28 -14.82 1.82 10.93
N LEU A 29 -14.49 1.55 12.19
CA LEU A 29 -13.79 2.53 13.04
C LEU A 29 -12.30 2.24 13.09
N THR A 30 -11.92 0.99 13.32
CA THR A 30 -10.52 0.59 13.45
C THR A 30 -9.93 0.05 12.16
N TYR A 31 -10.77 -0.25 11.16
CA TYR A 31 -10.36 -0.84 9.88
C TYR A 31 -9.50 -2.09 10.07
N LYS A 32 -9.78 -2.88 11.11
CA LYS A 32 -8.97 -4.03 11.55
C LYS A 32 -8.75 -5.09 10.47
N PHE A 33 -9.70 -5.22 9.55
CA PHE A 33 -9.65 -6.19 8.45
C PHE A 33 -9.31 -5.56 7.10
N TYR A 34 -9.03 -4.26 7.07
CA TYR A 34 -8.62 -3.61 5.83
C TYR A 34 -7.17 -3.98 5.56
N PRO A 35 -6.86 -4.62 4.42
CA PRO A 35 -5.48 -4.95 4.11
C PRO A 35 -4.69 -3.66 3.91
N SER A 36 -3.45 -3.64 4.42
CA SER A 36 -2.47 -2.65 3.98
C SER A 36 -2.21 -2.88 2.49
N SER A 37 -2.78 -2.04 1.65
CA SER A 37 -2.45 -1.99 0.22
C SER A 37 -1.28 -1.03 0.02
N LEU A 38 -0.47 -1.32 -0.99
CA LEU A 38 0.34 -0.27 -1.58
C LEU A 38 -0.60 0.53 -2.49
N ASP A 39 -0.51 1.85 -2.43
CA ASP A 39 -1.03 2.69 -3.52
C ASP A 39 -0.45 2.19 -4.85
N ASP A 40 -1.19 2.37 -5.95
CA ASP A 40 -0.85 1.82 -7.27
C ASP A 40 0.66 1.92 -7.58
N ILE A 41 1.28 0.78 -7.84
CA ILE A 41 2.66 0.73 -8.33
C ILE A 41 2.68 1.09 -9.82
N ALA A 42 3.58 1.99 -10.22
CA ALA A 42 3.83 2.25 -11.63
C ALA A 42 5.17 1.65 -12.05
N SER A 43 5.14 0.63 -12.91
CA SER A 43 6.33 0.06 -13.54
C SER A 43 6.99 1.08 -14.46
N MET A 44 8.32 1.16 -14.42
CA MET A 44 9.10 2.02 -15.31
C MET A 44 9.48 1.28 -16.60
N LYS A 45 9.83 2.04 -17.65
CA LYS A 45 10.21 1.51 -18.96
C LYS A 45 11.51 0.71 -18.97
N ASP A 46 12.36 0.88 -17.95
CA ASP A 46 13.56 0.06 -17.77
C ASP A 46 13.24 -1.42 -17.50
N GLY A 47 12.00 -1.73 -17.07
CA GLY A 47 11.57 -3.08 -16.71
C GLY A 47 12.20 -3.62 -15.41
N GLU A 48 13.00 -2.82 -14.72
CA GLU A 48 13.76 -3.20 -13.53
C GLU A 48 13.32 -2.43 -12.29
N SER A 49 12.63 -1.31 -12.48
CA SER A 49 12.19 -0.40 -11.44
C SER A 49 10.67 -0.19 -11.44
N TYR A 50 10.15 0.14 -10.27
CA TYR A 50 8.79 0.65 -10.10
C TYR A 50 8.79 1.84 -9.17
N THR A 51 7.67 2.55 -9.17
CA THR A 51 7.47 3.76 -8.37
C THR A 51 6.20 3.65 -7.54
N LEU A 52 6.23 4.33 -6.40
CA LEU A 52 5.14 4.39 -5.42
C LEU A 52 4.93 5.84 -5.03
N LEU A 53 3.66 6.26 -4.99
CA LEU A 53 3.28 7.44 -4.24
C LEU A 53 3.07 7.02 -2.78
N LEU A 54 3.78 7.67 -1.86
CA LEU A 54 3.69 7.38 -0.43
C LEU A 54 2.81 8.40 0.30
N PRO A 55 2.24 8.06 1.46
CA PRO A 55 1.41 8.97 2.27
C PRO A 55 2.08 10.29 2.67
N ASN A 56 3.42 10.37 2.61
CA ASN A 56 4.19 11.60 2.85
C ASN A 56 4.35 12.48 1.59
N ASN A 57 3.60 12.23 0.52
CA ASN A 57 3.65 12.93 -0.77
C ASN A 57 5.00 12.81 -1.49
N ASN A 58 5.71 11.70 -1.31
CA ASN A 58 6.89 11.36 -2.10
C ASN A 58 6.52 10.37 -3.20
N ILE A 59 7.07 10.60 -4.39
CA ILE A 59 7.14 9.60 -5.45
C ILE A 59 8.51 8.94 -5.36
N GLU A 60 8.55 7.71 -4.85
CA GLU A 60 9.79 6.98 -4.57
C GLU A 60 9.98 5.85 -5.58
N LYS A 61 11.23 5.63 -6.02
CA LYS A 61 11.62 4.57 -6.95
C LYS A 61 12.25 3.40 -6.22
N TYR A 62 11.84 2.19 -6.58
CA TYR A 62 12.29 0.92 -6.01
C TYR A 62 12.76 -0.02 -7.11
N SER A 63 13.68 -0.90 -6.76
CA SER A 63 14.13 -1.98 -7.64
C SER A 63 13.23 -3.21 -7.45
N TYR A 64 12.72 -3.78 -8.54
CA TYR A 64 11.98 -5.06 -8.49
C TYR A 64 12.84 -6.19 -7.92
N LYS A 65 14.12 -6.23 -8.30
CA LYS A 65 15.04 -7.30 -7.90
C LYS A 65 15.29 -7.35 -6.41
N SER A 66 15.39 -6.20 -5.75
CA SER A 66 15.79 -6.12 -4.34
C SER A 66 14.69 -5.65 -3.40
N GLY A 67 13.61 -5.06 -3.92
CA GLY A 67 12.57 -4.39 -3.13
C GLY A 67 13.07 -3.14 -2.40
N LYS A 68 14.31 -2.70 -2.64
CA LYS A 68 14.92 -1.56 -1.95
C LYS A 68 14.64 -0.27 -2.69
N LYS A 69 14.47 0.81 -1.92
CA LYS A 69 14.44 2.17 -2.44
C LYS A 69 15.77 2.49 -3.12
N THR A 70 15.67 3.05 -4.32
CA THR A 70 16.81 3.48 -5.13
C THR A 70 16.90 5.01 -5.17
N SER A 71 15.77 5.73 -5.21
CA SER A 71 15.75 7.20 -5.23
C SER A 71 14.38 7.76 -4.85
N VAL A 72 14.34 9.06 -4.53
CA VAL A 72 13.10 9.86 -4.50
C VAL A 72 13.06 10.67 -5.79
N LEU A 73 12.03 10.48 -6.62
CA LEU A 73 11.90 11.16 -7.92
C LEU A 73 11.27 12.55 -7.78
N PHE A 74 10.33 12.68 -6.86
CA PHE A 74 9.67 13.94 -6.55
C PHE A 74 9.19 13.93 -5.10
N SER A 75 9.20 15.11 -4.46
CA SER A 75 8.56 15.31 -3.17
C SER A 75 7.83 16.64 -3.18
N LEU A 76 6.58 16.64 -2.70
CA LEU A 76 5.79 17.86 -2.56
C LEU A 76 6.48 18.94 -1.70
N SER A 77 7.35 18.51 -0.77
CA SER A 77 8.17 19.40 0.06
C SER A 77 9.14 20.28 -0.74
N GLN A 78 9.49 19.88 -1.96
CA GLN A 78 10.36 20.64 -2.86
C GLN A 78 9.66 21.86 -3.47
N LEU A 79 8.32 21.87 -3.47
CA LEU A 79 7.56 23.02 -3.94
C LEU A 79 7.60 24.14 -2.90
N LYS A 80 7.83 25.36 -3.38
CA LYS A 80 7.74 26.58 -2.55
C LYS A 80 6.34 26.69 -1.96
N ASP A 81 6.28 27.08 -0.70
CA ASP A 81 5.01 27.39 -0.04
C ASP A 81 4.38 28.61 -0.70
N THR A 82 3.23 28.38 -1.32
CA THR A 82 2.43 29.37 -2.03
C THR A 82 0.97 29.05 -1.76
N ASP A 83 0.06 30.02 -1.92
CA ASP A 83 -1.40 29.81 -1.80
C ASP A 83 -1.98 28.83 -2.84
N THR A 84 -1.12 28.35 -3.76
CA THR A 84 -1.45 27.38 -4.81
C THR A 84 -0.79 26.02 -4.58
N LYS A 85 0.02 25.86 -3.53
CA LYS A 85 0.67 24.59 -3.23
C LYS A 85 -0.39 23.58 -2.76
N PRO A 86 -0.51 22.41 -3.41
CA PRO A 86 -1.43 21.39 -2.94
C PRO A 86 -0.94 20.80 -1.61
N THR A 87 -1.86 20.32 -0.78
CA THR A 87 -1.55 19.64 0.49
C THR A 87 -1.29 18.15 0.29
N LYS A 88 -1.84 17.56 -0.78
CA LYS A 88 -1.74 16.14 -1.08
C LYS A 88 -1.63 15.90 -2.59
N ILE A 89 -0.84 14.90 -2.95
CA ILE A 89 -0.83 14.32 -4.30
C ILE A 89 -1.85 13.18 -4.30
N GLU A 90 -2.76 13.19 -5.26
CA GLU A 90 -3.77 12.14 -5.42
C GLU A 90 -3.30 11.08 -6.41
N ASN A 91 -2.62 11.48 -7.50
CA ASN A 91 -2.04 10.55 -8.46
C ASN A 91 -0.88 11.20 -9.24
N TYR A 92 -0.13 10.41 -9.98
CA TYR A 92 0.87 10.88 -10.92
C TYR A 92 0.92 10.02 -12.19
N THR A 93 1.49 10.56 -13.25
CA THR A 93 1.72 9.83 -14.51
C THR A 93 2.99 10.34 -15.17
N PHE A 94 3.77 9.43 -15.75
CA PHE A 94 4.97 9.78 -16.51
C PHE A 94 4.63 10.24 -17.93
N SER A 95 5.45 11.13 -18.49
CA SER A 95 5.48 11.34 -19.93
C SER A 95 5.92 10.08 -20.67
N ASP A 96 5.69 10.03 -21.98
CA ASP A 96 6.10 8.89 -22.83
C ASP A 96 7.58 8.55 -22.74
N ASN A 97 8.46 9.46 -22.34
CA ASN A 97 9.89 9.20 -22.19
C ASN A 97 10.35 9.28 -20.72
N GLU A 98 9.42 9.29 -19.77
CA GLU A 98 9.64 9.31 -18.31
C GLU A 98 10.49 10.48 -17.80
N ASN A 99 10.66 11.54 -18.60
CA ASN A 99 11.45 12.71 -18.21
C ASN A 99 10.65 13.78 -17.46
N LYS A 100 9.32 13.64 -17.43
CA LYS A 100 8.38 14.52 -16.74
C LYS A 100 7.37 13.68 -15.98
N ILE A 101 6.89 14.24 -14.87
CA ILE A 101 5.82 13.68 -14.05
C ILE A 101 4.69 14.69 -14.04
N LEU A 102 3.50 14.28 -14.50
CA LEU A 102 2.26 15.01 -14.31
C LEU A 102 1.68 14.62 -12.95
N ILE A 103 1.37 15.61 -12.12
CA ILE A 103 0.84 15.43 -10.78
C ILE A 103 -0.63 15.81 -10.81
N SER A 104 -1.47 14.90 -10.35
CA SER A 104 -2.88 15.18 -10.04
C SER A 104 -2.98 15.46 -8.55
N SER A 105 -3.43 16.66 -8.21
CA SER A 105 -3.62 17.09 -6.82
C SER A 105 -4.90 17.90 -6.73
N ASP A 106 -5.65 17.71 -5.66
CA ASP A 106 -6.76 18.59 -5.39
C ASP A 106 -6.30 19.82 -4.61
N LYS A 107 -6.98 20.94 -4.83
CA LYS A 107 -6.77 22.15 -4.06
C LYS A 107 -7.86 22.19 -2.99
N GLN A 108 -7.53 21.77 -1.77
CA GLN A 108 -8.37 22.11 -0.61
C GLN A 108 -8.21 23.58 -0.26
#